data_AF-A0A1J5G6Y6-F1
#
_entry.id   AF-A0A1J5G6Y6-F1
#
_cell.length_a   1.000
_cell.length_b   1.000
_cell.length_c   1.000
_cell.angle_alpha   90.00
_cell.angle_beta   90.00
_cell.angle_gamma   90.00
#
_symmetry.space_group_name_H-M   'P 1'
#
loop_
_entity.id
_entity.type
_entity.pdbx_description
1 polymer ?
#
loop_
_entity_poly.entity_id
_entity_poly.type
_entity_poly.pdbx_seq_one_letter_code
_entity_poly.pdbx_strand_id
1 'polypeptide(L)'
;MLPNKSVKESKFDPETETEYKISEKEIYKTFLKEYNKKNKKDFHLVRLGDPIQGEPSCICTDDLNLELTQVYYNKEEAKAAWGLVQLMKKREKDKNYDRKHKDKKDYLTEANQMFCDSLNERINNKSNRKYNYKGKLFLVVEEGIGLTKKEAVEYYIKQGKKATNNIFNEIWLMLQSAGHYKIYQLK
;
A
#
# COMPACT_ATOMS: atom_id res chain seq x y z
N MET A 1 38.26 11.91 -18.70
CA MET A 1 37.46 10.69 -18.89
C MET A 1 37.43 9.94 -17.56
N LEU A 2 36.29 9.91 -16.89
CA LEU A 2 36.10 9.13 -15.66
C LEU A 2 35.60 7.73 -16.02
N PRO A 3 36.03 6.66 -15.34
CA PRO A 3 35.65 5.30 -15.69
C PRO A 3 34.19 5.02 -15.35
N ASN A 4 33.47 4.47 -16.33
CA ASN A 4 32.13 3.90 -16.16
C ASN A 4 32.19 2.76 -15.15
N LYS A 5 31.71 3.00 -13.93
CA LYS A 5 31.32 1.91 -13.01
C LYS A 5 30.03 1.30 -13.56
N SER A 6 30.16 0.13 -14.16
CA SER A 6 29.02 -0.74 -14.42
C SER A 6 28.30 -1.00 -13.09
N VAL A 7 27.05 -0.54 -13.02
CA VAL A 7 26.13 -0.92 -11.95
C VAL A 7 25.92 -2.42 -12.09
N LYS A 8 26.58 -3.20 -11.24
CA LYS A 8 26.28 -4.62 -11.10
C LYS A 8 24.83 -4.72 -10.65
N GLU A 9 23.97 -5.26 -11.51
CA GLU A 9 22.66 -5.77 -11.13
C GLU A 9 22.85 -6.67 -9.91
N SER A 10 22.28 -6.28 -8.78
CA SER A 10 22.28 -7.13 -7.60
C SER A 10 21.46 -8.35 -7.94
N LYS A 11 22.13 -9.50 -8.08
CA LYS A 11 21.46 -10.79 -8.18
C LYS A 11 20.58 -10.94 -6.94
N PHE A 12 19.27 -10.82 -7.13
CA PHE A 12 18.25 -11.12 -6.13
C PHE A 12 18.43 -12.59 -5.72
N ASP A 13 18.47 -12.86 -4.41
CA ASP A 13 18.71 -14.18 -3.86
C ASP A 13 17.41 -15.02 -3.93
N PRO A 14 17.41 -16.25 -4.48
CA PRO A 14 16.24 -17.11 -4.54
C PRO A 14 15.55 -17.36 -3.18
N GLU A 15 16.30 -17.32 -2.07
CA GLU A 15 15.74 -17.46 -0.73
C GLU A 15 14.89 -16.25 -0.35
N THR A 16 15.35 -15.03 -0.68
CA THR A 16 14.56 -13.80 -0.45
C THR A 16 13.34 -13.70 -1.37
N GLU A 17 13.41 -14.22 -2.60
CA GLU A 17 12.24 -14.30 -3.48
C GLU A 17 11.16 -15.24 -2.91
N THR A 18 11.58 -16.35 -2.30
CA THR A 18 10.68 -17.33 -1.69
C THR A 18 10.02 -16.78 -0.43
N GLU A 19 10.80 -16.14 0.46
CA GLU A 19 10.26 -15.44 1.64
C GLU A 19 9.31 -14.31 1.27
N TYR A 20 9.65 -13.53 0.23
CA TYR A 20 8.82 -12.44 -0.26
C TYR A 20 7.48 -12.96 -0.80
N LYS A 21 7.49 -14.02 -1.63
CA LYS A 21 6.25 -14.65 -2.14
C LYS A 21 5.39 -15.26 -1.02
N ILE A 22 6.01 -15.82 0.01
CA ILE A 22 5.30 -16.31 1.21
C ILE A 22 4.64 -15.13 1.94
N SER A 23 5.34 -14.00 2.08
CA SER A 23 4.78 -12.81 2.72
C SER A 23 3.59 -12.22 1.96
N GLU A 24 3.66 -12.13 0.63
CA GLU A 24 2.55 -11.65 -0.21
C GLU A 24 1.33 -12.57 -0.12
N LYS A 25 1.55 -13.90 -0.11
CA LYS A 25 0.47 -14.88 0.04
C LYS A 25 -0.32 -14.68 1.34
N GLU A 26 0.36 -14.40 2.44
CA GLU A 26 -0.31 -14.15 3.73
C GLU A 26 -1.06 -12.80 3.74
N ILE A 27 -0.54 -11.80 3.04
CA ILE A 27 -1.23 -10.51 2.84
C ILE A 27 -2.55 -10.73 2.08
N TYR A 28 -2.55 -11.49 0.98
CA TYR A 28 -3.77 -11.80 0.23
C TYR A 28 -4.81 -12.54 1.06
N LYS A 29 -4.39 -13.59 1.79
CA LYS A 29 -5.30 -14.33 2.68
C LYS A 29 -5.93 -13.42 3.74
N THR A 30 -5.11 -12.55 4.33
CA THR A 30 -5.55 -11.59 5.34
C THR A 30 -6.56 -10.62 4.74
N PHE A 31 -6.27 -10.06 3.55
CA PHE A 31 -7.20 -9.20 2.84
C PHE A 31 -8.52 -9.90 2.54
N LEU A 32 -8.48 -11.10 1.95
CA LEU A 32 -9.67 -11.88 1.60
C LEU A 32 -10.53 -12.19 2.83
N LYS A 33 -9.91 -12.53 3.97
CA LYS A 33 -10.62 -12.74 5.23
C LYS A 33 -11.41 -11.50 5.66
N GLU A 34 -10.77 -10.33 5.68
CA GLU A 34 -11.44 -9.08 6.07
C GLU A 34 -12.50 -8.66 5.03
N TYR A 35 -12.24 -8.86 3.74
CA TYR A 35 -13.17 -8.55 2.65
C TYR A 35 -14.42 -9.44 2.70
N ASN A 36 -14.23 -10.75 2.84
CA ASN A 36 -15.31 -11.72 2.92
C ASN A 36 -16.21 -11.45 4.12
N LYS A 37 -15.60 -11.19 5.28
CA LYS A 37 -16.32 -10.80 6.49
C LYS A 37 -17.14 -9.51 6.29
N LYS A 38 -16.53 -8.48 5.70
CA LYS A 38 -17.17 -7.18 5.49
C LYS A 38 -18.33 -7.24 4.48
N ASN A 39 -18.15 -8.00 3.39
CA ASN A 39 -19.06 -7.99 2.24
C ASN A 39 -19.95 -9.24 2.15
N LYS A 40 -19.89 -10.14 3.13
CA LYS A 40 -20.59 -11.44 3.14
C LYS A 40 -20.32 -12.23 1.85
N LYS A 41 -19.04 -12.33 1.49
CA LYS A 41 -18.53 -13.09 0.34
C LYS A 41 -17.70 -14.28 0.83
N ASP A 42 -17.31 -15.15 -0.08
CA ASP A 42 -16.50 -16.34 0.22
C ASP A 42 -15.42 -16.58 -0.84
N PHE A 43 -14.64 -15.53 -1.13
CA PHE A 43 -13.52 -15.63 -2.07
C PHE A 43 -12.31 -16.29 -1.41
N HIS A 44 -11.68 -17.25 -2.10
CA HIS A 44 -10.49 -17.96 -1.62
C HIS A 44 -9.34 -17.85 -2.61
N LEU A 45 -8.11 -17.85 -2.10
CA LEU A 45 -6.91 -17.89 -2.92
C LEU A 45 -6.80 -19.26 -3.60
N VAL A 46 -6.72 -19.26 -4.94
CA VAL A 46 -6.49 -20.47 -5.74
C VAL A 46 -4.99 -20.67 -5.96
N ARG A 47 -4.32 -19.63 -6.48
CA ARG A 47 -2.85 -19.63 -6.68
C ARG A 47 -2.29 -18.22 -6.80
N LEU A 48 -0.97 -18.11 -6.69
CA LEU A 48 -0.25 -16.91 -7.11
C LEU A 48 -0.17 -16.89 -8.65
N GLY A 49 -0.15 -15.69 -9.22
CA GLY A 49 0.00 -15.50 -10.66
C GLY A 49 1.46 -15.41 -11.11
N ASP A 50 1.65 -15.56 -12.40
CA ASP A 50 2.93 -15.46 -13.08
C ASP A 50 3.11 -14.09 -13.76
N PRO A 51 4.01 -13.22 -13.25
CA PRO A 51 4.25 -11.91 -13.84
C PRO A 51 4.88 -11.98 -15.24
N ILE A 52 5.57 -13.07 -15.59
CA ILE A 52 6.16 -13.26 -16.94
C ILE A 52 5.04 -13.40 -17.97
N GLN A 53 3.94 -14.03 -17.59
CA GLN A 53 2.75 -14.18 -18.42
C GLN A 53 1.79 -12.98 -18.35
N GLY A 54 2.16 -11.95 -17.58
CA GLY A 54 1.33 -10.78 -17.33
C GLY A 54 0.13 -11.04 -16.43
N GLU A 55 0.12 -12.14 -15.67
CA GLU A 55 -0.97 -12.42 -14.75
C GLU A 55 -0.95 -11.45 -13.55
N PRO A 56 -2.13 -11.17 -12.95
CA PRO A 56 -2.21 -10.54 -11.64
C PRO A 56 -1.49 -11.37 -10.58
N SER A 57 -0.95 -10.71 -9.55
CA SER A 57 -0.15 -11.41 -8.53
C SER A 57 -0.90 -12.52 -7.79
N CYS A 58 -2.23 -12.46 -7.67
CA CYS A 58 -3.02 -13.49 -7.00
C CYS A 58 -4.33 -13.76 -7.74
N ILE A 59 -4.63 -15.05 -7.93
CA ILE A 59 -5.85 -15.54 -8.56
C ILE A 59 -6.70 -16.21 -7.49
N CYS A 60 -7.95 -15.78 -7.38
CA CYS A 60 -8.93 -16.24 -6.41
C CYS A 60 -10.09 -16.97 -7.11
N THR A 61 -11.02 -17.49 -6.32
CA THR A 61 -12.28 -18.07 -6.80
C THR A 61 -13.16 -17.02 -7.49
N ASP A 62 -14.13 -17.50 -8.29
CA ASP A 62 -15.13 -16.68 -8.99
C ASP A 62 -14.55 -15.59 -9.91
N ASP A 63 -13.44 -15.90 -10.58
CA ASP A 63 -12.70 -14.98 -11.47
C ASP A 63 -12.32 -13.65 -10.79
N LEU A 64 -12.12 -13.65 -9.47
CA LEU A 64 -11.53 -12.52 -8.76
C LEU A 64 -10.01 -12.63 -8.82
N ASN A 65 -9.36 -11.53 -9.19
CA ASN A 65 -7.91 -11.41 -9.21
C ASN A 65 -7.48 -10.24 -8.32
N LEU A 66 -6.35 -10.39 -7.64
CA LEU A 66 -5.78 -9.36 -6.79
C LEU A 66 -4.38 -9.01 -7.26
N GLU A 67 -4.09 -7.72 -7.23
CA GLU A 67 -2.74 -7.19 -7.32
C GLU A 67 -2.37 -6.59 -5.96
N LEU A 68 -1.09 -6.67 -5.56
CA LEU A 68 -0.59 -6.04 -4.34
C LEU A 68 0.41 -4.92 -4.65
N THR A 69 0.33 -3.86 -3.88
CA THR A 69 1.39 -2.87 -3.73
C THR A 69 1.48 -2.41 -2.28
N GLN A 70 2.65 -1.90 -1.90
CA GLN A 70 2.90 -1.33 -0.58
C GLN A 70 3.05 0.18 -0.71
N VAL A 71 2.52 0.92 0.27
CA VAL A 71 2.62 2.40 0.31
C VAL A 71 4.07 2.87 0.53
N TYR A 72 4.97 2.00 1.02
CA TYR A 72 6.39 2.33 1.21
C TYR A 72 7.24 1.21 0.61
N TYR A 73 8.00 1.51 -0.44
CA TYR A 73 8.66 0.46 -1.24
C TYR A 73 10.12 0.23 -0.84
N ASN A 74 10.75 1.23 -0.23
CA ASN A 74 12.16 1.16 0.12
C ASN A 74 12.44 1.67 1.53
N LYS A 75 13.62 1.28 2.02
CA LYS A 75 14.09 1.58 3.37
C LYS A 75 14.19 3.08 3.64
N GLU A 76 14.39 3.92 2.62
CA GLU A 76 14.54 5.37 2.77
C GLU A 76 13.20 6.07 2.92
N GLU A 77 12.21 5.71 2.09
CA GLU A 77 10.81 6.13 2.24
C GLU A 77 10.26 5.70 3.61
N ALA A 78 10.49 4.44 3.98
CA ALA A 78 10.10 3.92 5.29
C ALA A 78 10.82 4.66 6.43
N LYS A 79 12.11 4.99 6.28
CA LYS A 79 12.87 5.78 7.27
C LYS A 79 12.37 7.21 7.37
N ALA A 80 12.05 7.86 6.26
CA ALA A 80 11.53 9.23 6.24
C ALA A 80 10.15 9.27 6.89
N ALA A 81 9.26 8.33 6.53
CA ALA A 81 7.96 8.15 7.17
C ALA A 81 8.12 7.83 8.67
N TRP A 82 9.05 6.95 9.05
CA TRP A 82 9.32 6.62 10.44
C TRP A 82 9.91 7.79 11.25
N GLY A 83 10.80 8.58 10.64
CA GLY A 83 11.35 9.79 11.24
C GLY A 83 10.28 10.83 11.53
N LEU A 84 9.37 11.04 10.57
CA LEU A 84 8.18 11.87 10.74
C LEU A 84 7.28 11.34 11.86
N VAL A 85 7.10 10.03 11.95
CA VAL A 85 6.30 9.37 13.01
C VAL A 85 6.90 9.55 14.39
N GLN A 86 8.21 9.37 14.55
CA GLN A 86 8.90 9.58 15.82
C GLN A 86 8.69 11.03 16.28
N LEU A 87 8.78 11.98 15.35
CA LEU A 87 8.55 13.39 15.60
C LEU A 87 7.10 13.69 15.99
N MET A 88 6.11 13.06 15.32
CA MET A 88 4.70 13.17 15.67
C MET A 88 4.38 12.58 17.06
N LYS A 89 4.86 11.36 17.34
CA LYS A 89 4.63 10.67 18.63
C LYS A 89 5.28 11.40 19.80
N LYS A 90 6.49 11.94 19.61
CA LYS A 90 7.20 12.71 20.66
C LYS A 90 6.40 13.95 21.05
N ARG A 91 5.82 14.64 20.07
CA ARG A 91 5.03 15.87 20.29
C ARG A 91 3.63 15.61 20.84
N GLU A 92 2.97 14.52 20.45
CA GLU A 92 1.67 14.11 21.02
C GLU A 92 1.77 13.81 22.53
N LYS A 93 2.93 13.32 22.99
CA LYS A 93 3.23 13.11 24.41
C LYS A 93 3.60 14.38 25.17
N ASP A 94 3.95 15.46 24.48
CA ASP A 94 4.38 16.72 25.08
C ASP A 94 3.15 17.58 25.44
N LYS A 95 2.66 17.42 26.67
CA LYS A 95 1.46 18.13 27.18
C LYS A 95 1.63 19.66 27.28
N ASN A 96 2.86 20.16 27.17
CA ASN A 96 3.23 21.58 27.25
C ASN A 96 3.48 22.22 25.87
N TYR A 97 3.06 21.59 24.76
CA TYR A 97 3.24 22.18 23.42
C TYR A 97 2.29 23.36 23.18
N ASP A 98 2.67 24.47 23.80
CA ASP A 98 1.94 25.70 23.90
C ASP A 98 1.60 26.24 22.50
N ARG A 99 0.43 26.86 22.38
CA ARG A 99 -0.18 27.33 21.12
C ARG A 99 0.56 28.50 20.44
N LYS A 100 1.87 28.67 20.65
CA LYS A 100 2.64 29.83 20.21
C LYS A 100 3.32 29.71 18.84
N HIS A 101 3.39 28.53 18.23
CA HIS A 101 3.85 28.40 16.84
C HIS A 101 2.66 28.46 15.89
N LYS A 102 2.56 29.57 15.16
CA LYS A 102 1.54 29.87 14.13
C LYS A 102 1.71 29.01 12.87
N ASP A 103 2.77 28.20 12.82
CA ASP A 103 3.15 27.30 11.72
C ASP A 103 2.45 25.92 11.82
N LYS A 104 1.43 25.81 12.70
CA LYS A 104 0.73 24.57 13.10
C LYS A 104 -0.08 23.85 12.00
N LYS A 105 -0.25 24.43 10.81
CA LYS A 105 -1.07 23.85 9.74
C LYS A 105 -0.31 22.94 8.77
N ASP A 106 1.02 22.99 8.74
CA ASP A 106 1.77 22.33 7.66
C ASP A 106 2.06 20.86 7.93
N TYR A 107 2.69 20.46 9.02
CA TYR A 107 3.23 19.08 9.12
C TYR A 107 2.23 17.93 9.07
N LEU A 108 1.02 18.08 9.63
CA LEU A 108 -0.04 17.06 9.51
C LEU A 108 -0.65 17.04 8.11
N THR A 109 -0.78 18.21 7.51
CA THR A 109 -1.20 18.37 6.12
C THR A 109 -0.15 17.75 5.18
N GLU A 110 1.13 18.01 5.42
CA GLU A 110 2.27 17.44 4.70
C GLU A 110 2.32 15.93 4.85
N ALA A 111 2.19 15.39 6.07
CA ALA A 111 2.15 13.94 6.30
C ALA A 111 0.99 13.26 5.55
N ASN A 112 -0.21 13.85 5.63
CA ASN A 112 -1.37 13.37 4.88
C ASN A 112 -1.14 13.49 3.37
N GLN A 113 -0.54 14.58 2.91
CA GLN A 113 -0.25 14.81 1.49
C GLN A 113 0.78 13.80 0.97
N MET A 114 1.87 13.54 1.71
CA MET A 114 2.86 12.52 1.38
C MET A 114 2.23 11.13 1.27
N PHE A 115 1.33 10.79 2.21
CA PHE A 115 0.57 9.54 2.14
C PHE A 115 -0.32 9.50 0.89
N CYS A 116 -1.04 10.58 0.59
CA CYS A 116 -1.89 10.69 -0.59
C CYS A 116 -1.08 10.58 -1.89
N ASP A 117 0.08 11.23 -1.95
CA ASP A 117 0.95 11.23 -3.12
C ASP A 117 1.54 9.85 -3.36
N SER A 118 2.02 9.19 -2.29
CA SER A 118 2.47 7.79 -2.38
C SER A 118 1.34 6.87 -2.84
N LEU A 119 0.14 6.96 -2.25
CA LEU A 119 -1.00 6.16 -2.71
C LEU A 119 -1.28 6.36 -4.20
N ASN A 120 -1.35 7.61 -4.66
CA ASN A 120 -1.60 7.92 -6.06
C ASN A 120 -0.49 7.38 -6.97
N GLU A 121 0.77 7.56 -6.59
CA GLU A 121 1.92 7.03 -7.35
C GLU A 121 1.82 5.50 -7.50
N ARG A 122 1.59 4.79 -6.40
CA ARG A 122 1.51 3.31 -6.40
C ARG A 122 0.32 2.80 -7.20
N ILE A 123 -0.84 3.44 -7.05
CA ILE A 123 -2.05 3.12 -7.84
C ILE A 123 -1.76 3.34 -9.33
N ASN A 124 -1.24 4.51 -9.72
CA ASN A 124 -0.97 4.84 -11.11
C ASN A 124 0.07 3.90 -11.74
N ASN A 125 1.15 3.58 -11.02
CA ASN A 125 2.17 2.65 -11.48
C ASN A 125 1.59 1.27 -11.79
N LYS A 126 0.71 0.76 -10.92
CA LYS A 126 0.03 -0.51 -11.15
C LYS A 126 -1.01 -0.41 -12.26
N SER A 127 -1.76 0.69 -12.34
CA SER A 127 -2.76 0.89 -13.40
C SER A 127 -2.17 1.00 -14.81
N ASN A 128 -0.91 1.42 -14.94
CA ASN A 128 -0.22 1.49 -16.23
C ASN A 128 0.29 0.13 -16.75
N ARG A 129 0.19 -0.95 -15.96
CA ARG A 129 0.58 -2.29 -16.39
C ARG A 129 -0.52 -2.94 -17.23
N LYS A 130 -0.10 -3.78 -18.18
CA LYS A 130 -1.01 -4.66 -18.92
C LYS A 130 -1.14 -5.98 -18.17
N TYR A 131 -2.37 -6.36 -17.86
CA TYR A 131 -2.67 -7.62 -17.19
C TYR A 131 -3.41 -8.56 -18.13
N ASN A 132 -3.04 -9.83 -18.09
CA ASN A 132 -3.74 -10.92 -18.74
C ASN A 132 -4.57 -11.67 -17.69
N TYR A 133 -5.87 -11.42 -17.67
CA TYR A 133 -6.79 -12.02 -16.70
C TYR A 133 -8.22 -12.06 -17.24
N LYS A 134 -9.08 -12.83 -16.57
CA LYS A 134 -10.54 -12.83 -16.77
C LYS A 134 -11.22 -12.40 -15.48
N GLY A 135 -12.40 -11.79 -15.61
CA GLY A 135 -13.23 -11.37 -14.47
C GLY A 135 -12.80 -10.05 -13.86
N LYS A 136 -12.75 -9.99 -12.53
CA LYS A 136 -12.47 -8.76 -11.77
C LYS A 136 -11.00 -8.68 -11.36
N LEU A 137 -10.47 -7.47 -11.32
CA LEU A 137 -9.14 -7.18 -10.81
C LEU A 137 -9.23 -6.10 -9.73
N PHE A 138 -8.86 -6.47 -8.50
CA PHE A 138 -8.74 -5.53 -7.38
C PHE A 138 -7.27 -5.19 -7.14
N LEU A 139 -7.03 -3.94 -6.75
CA LEU A 139 -5.75 -3.54 -6.19
C LEU A 139 -5.86 -3.51 -4.66
N VAL A 140 -5.00 -4.29 -4.01
CA VAL A 140 -4.75 -4.23 -2.58
C VAL A 140 -3.52 -3.37 -2.35
N VAL A 141 -3.69 -2.32 -1.56
CA VAL A 141 -2.62 -1.44 -1.12
C VAL A 141 -2.40 -1.71 0.36
N GLU A 142 -1.23 -2.23 0.73
CA GLU A 142 -0.89 -2.55 2.11
C GLU A 142 -0.03 -1.45 2.73
N GLU A 143 -0.39 -1.03 3.94
CA GLU A 143 0.46 -0.16 4.77
C GLU A 143 1.08 -0.95 5.92
N GLY A 144 2.26 -1.50 5.68
CA GLY A 144 2.95 -2.39 6.63
C GLY A 144 3.55 -1.71 7.86
N ILE A 145 3.41 -0.39 8.04
CA ILE A 145 4.07 0.35 9.13
C ILE A 145 3.07 0.76 10.25
N GLY A 146 1.76 0.62 10.02
CA GLY A 146 0.71 0.93 10.99
C GLY A 146 0.70 2.39 11.44
N LEU A 147 1.07 3.30 10.55
CA LEU A 147 1.24 4.74 10.83
C LEU A 147 0.03 5.55 10.43
N THR A 148 -0.75 5.02 9.48
CA THR A 148 -1.85 5.75 8.89
C THR A 148 -2.99 5.84 9.89
N LYS A 149 -3.19 7.04 10.44
CA LYS A 149 -4.38 7.31 11.26
C LYS A 149 -5.62 7.34 10.37
N LYS A 150 -6.78 7.02 10.97
CA LYS A 150 -8.08 6.98 10.26
C LYS A 150 -8.36 8.30 9.54
N GLU A 151 -7.97 9.41 10.13
CA GLU A 151 -8.16 10.77 9.62
C GLU A 151 -7.41 11.00 8.29
N ALA A 152 -6.24 10.40 8.11
CA ALA A 152 -5.48 10.49 6.85
C ALA A 152 -6.18 9.74 5.72
N VAL A 153 -6.74 8.56 6.03
CA VAL A 153 -7.54 7.79 5.06
C VAL A 153 -8.81 8.54 4.69
N GLU A 154 -9.52 9.07 5.68
CA GLU A 154 -10.71 9.87 5.45
C GLU A 154 -10.41 11.14 4.64
N TYR A 155 -9.27 11.78 4.92
CA TYR A 155 -8.78 12.92 4.15
C TYR A 155 -8.57 12.53 2.67
N TYR A 156 -7.86 11.43 2.40
CA TYR A 156 -7.66 10.93 1.03
C TYR A 156 -8.98 10.64 0.31
N ILE A 157 -9.92 9.95 0.97
CA ILE A 157 -11.23 9.62 0.39
C ILE A 157 -12.02 10.90 0.05
N LYS A 158 -11.93 11.94 0.91
CA LYS A 158 -12.62 13.23 0.73
C LYS A 158 -12.01 14.11 -0.36
N GLN A 159 -10.69 14.10 -0.55
CA GLN A 159 -9.99 14.99 -1.49
C GLN A 159 -10.25 14.67 -2.97
N GLY A 160 -11.00 13.61 -3.27
CA GLY A 160 -11.30 13.22 -4.65
C GLY A 160 -10.11 12.48 -5.26
N LYS A 161 -10.34 11.20 -5.55
CA LYS A 161 -9.37 10.25 -6.09
C LYS A 161 -8.78 10.82 -7.39
N LYS A 162 -7.47 11.05 -7.45
CA LYS A 162 -6.77 11.56 -8.65
C LYS A 162 -6.38 10.48 -9.66
N ALA A 163 -6.73 9.22 -9.44
CA ALA A 163 -6.43 8.14 -10.37
C ALA A 163 -7.27 8.30 -11.65
N THR A 164 -6.68 8.88 -12.68
CA THR A 164 -7.36 9.27 -13.94
C THR A 164 -7.56 8.11 -14.91
N ASN A 165 -6.71 7.08 -14.87
CA ASN A 165 -6.75 5.92 -15.78
C ASN A 165 -6.60 4.61 -15.00
N ASN A 166 -7.62 4.25 -14.22
CA ASN A 166 -7.55 3.08 -13.35
C ASN A 166 -8.30 1.86 -13.93
N ILE A 167 -7.54 0.79 -14.23
CA ILE A 167 -8.02 -0.52 -14.69
C ILE A 167 -8.67 -1.38 -13.58
N PHE A 168 -8.42 -1.07 -12.31
CA PHE A 168 -8.91 -1.84 -11.19
C PHE A 168 -10.41 -1.60 -10.96
N ASN A 169 -11.15 -2.70 -10.79
CA ASN A 169 -12.57 -2.68 -10.44
C ASN A 169 -12.78 -2.03 -9.06
N GLU A 170 -11.95 -2.42 -8.10
CA GLU A 170 -11.95 -1.87 -6.74
C GLU A 170 -10.49 -1.62 -6.32
N ILE A 171 -10.29 -0.57 -5.52
CA ILE A 171 -9.00 -0.33 -4.85
C ILE A 171 -9.26 -0.37 -3.35
N TRP A 172 -8.48 -1.15 -2.64
CA TRP A 172 -8.59 -1.34 -1.20
C TRP A 172 -7.29 -0.98 -0.52
N LEU A 173 -7.38 -0.19 0.55
CA LEU A 173 -6.30 0.05 1.49
C LEU A 173 -6.44 -0.89 2.67
N MET A 174 -5.41 -1.68 2.95
CA MET A 174 -5.31 -2.53 4.12
C MET A 174 -4.32 -1.91 5.12
N LEU A 175 -4.81 -1.58 6.31
CA LEU A 175 -4.03 -0.99 7.39
C LEU A 175 -3.96 -1.94 8.59
N GLN A 176 -2.78 -2.02 9.21
CA GLN A 176 -2.65 -2.67 10.51
C GLN A 176 -2.90 -1.66 11.65
N SER A 177 -3.81 -1.97 12.55
CA SER A 177 -4.17 -1.14 13.71
C SER A 177 -4.38 -2.03 14.93
N ALA A 178 -3.55 -1.84 15.96
CA ALA A 178 -3.64 -2.56 17.23
C ALA A 178 -3.67 -4.10 17.07
N GLY A 179 -2.81 -4.63 16.18
CA GLY A 179 -2.73 -6.08 15.92
C GLY A 179 -3.82 -6.65 15.01
N HIS A 180 -4.76 -5.81 14.54
CA HIS A 180 -5.82 -6.22 13.62
C HIS A 180 -5.69 -5.48 12.28
N TYR A 181 -6.05 -6.16 11.20
CA TYR A 181 -6.15 -5.55 9.88
C TYR A 181 -7.52 -4.89 9.69
N LYS A 182 -7.54 -3.73 9.04
CA LYS A 182 -8.75 -3.03 8.62
C LYS A 182 -8.63 -2.69 7.14
N ILE A 183 -9.73 -2.87 6.41
CA ILE A 183 -9.80 -2.55 4.99
C ILE A 183 -10.73 -1.37 4.69
N TYR A 184 -10.24 -0.45 3.88
CA TYR A 184 -10.95 0.74 3.43
C TYR A 184 -11.06 0.72 1.91
N GLN A 185 -12.27 0.85 1.39
CA GLN A 185 -12.47 0.96 -0.04
C GLN A 185 -12.09 2.36 -0.47
N LEU A 186 -11.06 2.45 -1.32
CA LEU A 186 -10.61 3.68 -1.90
C LEU A 186 -11.28 3.96 -3.24
N LYS A 187 -11.73 2.96 -3.99
CA LYS A 187 -12.52 3.09 -5.23
C LYS A 187 -13.63 2.06 -5.26
#